data_AF-C7XX12-F1
#
_entry.id   AF-C7XX12-F1
#
_cell.length_a   1.000
_cell.length_b   1.000
_cell.length_c   1.000
_cell.angle_alpha   90.00
_cell.angle_beta   90.00
_cell.angle_gamma   90.00
#
_symmetry.space_group_name_H-M   'P 1'
#
loop_
_entity.id
_entity.type
_entity.pdbx_description
1 polymer ?
#
loop_
_entity_poly.entity_id
_entity_poly.type
_entity_poly.pdbx_seq_one_letter_code
_entity_poly.pdbx_strand_id
1 'polypeptide(L)'
;MRLIMKKCPKCGFENTEDSLFCENCGTKLDQPKITQKRVDHTSNSQDKSHQKVIMILSAVIVILVALILFFLGARSGHSTTSSNHRQVRLTAKKQKHTDPNKMQANSMNQKEKIAAVIYYASANNIRNWEKFTLYSQHGAIAQQGLGGNDEHRYYKQGSNPIEVTISGLGKGGAEFFTTDGNNVYLYCMAGVPMEGDDTGDATIEHFSHPQVSTTWSDIAKFVNNHHAGKQVHDLANNMQVTQAK
;
A
#
# COMPACT_ATOMS: atom_id res chain seq x y z
N MET A 1 -9.47 -38.14 19.00
CA MET A 1 -8.32 -37.59 18.24
C MET A 1 -8.19 -36.12 18.65
N ARG A 2 -7.11 -35.69 19.31
CA ARG A 2 -6.87 -34.26 19.55
C ARG A 2 -6.09 -33.74 18.35
N LEU A 3 -6.67 -32.81 17.60
CA LEU A 3 -5.97 -32.07 16.55
C LEU A 3 -5.08 -31.03 17.25
N ILE A 4 -3.77 -31.14 17.10
CA ILE A 4 -2.84 -30.14 17.60
C ILE A 4 -2.79 -29.03 16.55
N MET A 5 -3.23 -27.83 16.92
CA MET A 5 -3.16 -26.63 16.07
C MET A 5 -2.02 -25.75 16.56
N LYS A 6 -1.31 -25.08 15.64
CA LYS A 6 -0.20 -24.17 15.97
C LYS A 6 -0.57 -22.73 15.69
N LYS A 7 -0.35 -21.87 16.67
CA LYS A 7 -0.67 -20.45 16.56
C LYS A 7 0.47 -19.70 15.89
N CYS A 8 0.15 -18.86 14.90
CA CYS A 8 1.14 -18.04 14.22
C CYS A 8 1.73 -17.01 15.19
N PRO A 9 3.07 -16.89 15.30
CA PRO A 9 3.68 -15.93 16.21
C PRO A 9 3.50 -14.47 15.77
N LYS A 10 3.20 -14.22 14.48
CA LYS A 10 3.05 -12.88 13.94
C LYS A 10 1.63 -12.33 14.03
N CYS A 11 0.62 -13.15 13.69
CA CYS A 11 -0.78 -12.69 13.63
C CYS A 11 -1.73 -13.44 14.55
N GLY A 12 -1.25 -14.45 15.29
CA GLY A 12 -2.10 -15.22 16.20
C GLY A 12 -3.09 -16.17 15.52
N PHE A 13 -3.06 -16.33 14.19
CA PHE A 13 -3.95 -17.27 13.50
C PHE A 13 -3.61 -18.73 13.82
N GLU A 14 -4.62 -19.56 14.06
CA GLU A 14 -4.44 -21.00 14.32
C GLU A 14 -4.33 -21.76 13.00
N ASN A 15 -3.18 -22.39 12.79
CA ASN A 15 -2.88 -23.16 11.59
C ASN A 15 -2.84 -24.65 11.93
N THR A 16 -3.00 -25.49 10.90
CA THR A 16 -2.79 -26.94 11.04
C THR A 16 -1.33 -27.25 11.38
N GLU A 17 -1.07 -28.41 12.01
CA GLU A 17 0.29 -28.80 12.41
C GLU A 17 1.26 -28.84 11.21
N ASP A 18 0.76 -29.26 10.05
CA ASP A 18 1.52 -29.43 8.81
C ASP A 18 1.74 -28.13 8.04
N SER A 19 1.04 -27.03 8.36
CA SER A 19 1.13 -25.76 7.62
C SER A 19 2.55 -25.17 7.74
N LEU A 20 3.31 -25.11 6.63
CA LEU A 20 4.66 -24.52 6.61
C LEU A 20 4.67 -23.00 6.75
N PHE A 21 3.56 -22.38 6.37
CA PHE A 21 3.34 -20.94 6.38
C PHE A 21 1.96 -20.67 6.98
N CYS A 22 1.80 -19.49 7.56
CA CYS A 22 0.52 -19.04 8.09
C CYS A 22 -0.44 -18.75 6.94
N GLU A 23 -1.60 -19.41 6.94
CA GLU A 23 -2.64 -19.24 5.91
C GLU A 23 -3.22 -17.82 5.90
N ASN A 24 -3.16 -17.12 7.03
CA ASN A 24 -3.67 -15.76 7.15
C ASN A 24 -2.64 -14.66 6.78
N CYS A 25 -1.34 -14.86 7.04
CA CYS A 25 -0.35 -13.77 6.87
C CYS A 25 0.95 -14.16 6.15
N GLY A 26 1.06 -15.41 5.69
CA GLY A 26 2.23 -15.92 4.97
C GLY A 26 3.50 -16.11 5.81
N THR A 27 3.45 -15.84 7.12
CA THR A 27 4.61 -16.01 8.01
C THR A 27 5.00 -17.47 8.10
N LYS A 28 6.27 -17.78 7.87
CA LYS A 28 6.80 -19.14 8.01
C LYS A 28 6.61 -19.64 9.44
N LEU A 29 6.07 -20.85 9.59
CA LEU A 29 5.83 -21.49 10.89
C LEU A 29 6.92 -22.53 11.11
N ASP A 30 7.70 -22.38 12.19
CA ASP A 30 8.77 -23.32 12.49
C ASP A 30 8.22 -24.71 12.81
N GLN A 31 8.80 -25.75 12.21
CA GLN A 31 8.41 -27.13 12.47
C GLN A 31 9.05 -27.66 13.75
N PRO A 32 8.36 -28.49 14.55
CA PRO A 32 9.03 -29.34 15.52
C PRO A 32 9.94 -30.33 14.77
N LYS A 33 11.25 -30.23 15.03
CA LYS A 33 12.26 -31.15 14.50
C LYS A 33 11.96 -32.58 14.95
N ILE A 34 11.36 -33.39 14.09
CA ILE A 34 11.39 -34.85 14.26
C ILE A 34 12.83 -35.28 14.06
N THR A 35 13.43 -35.75 15.15
CA THR A 35 14.81 -36.23 15.22
C THR A 35 14.93 -37.53 14.44
N GLN A 36 15.50 -37.50 13.24
CA GLN A 36 16.14 -38.69 12.68
C GLN A 36 17.62 -38.68 13.05
N LYS A 37 18.03 -39.78 13.69
CA LYS A 37 19.34 -40.06 14.26
C LYS A 37 20.18 -40.86 13.25
N ARG A 38 21.43 -40.44 13.09
CA ARG A 38 22.62 -41.08 12.47
C ARG A 38 22.69 -41.08 10.92
N VAL A 39 23.85 -40.98 10.26
CA VAL A 39 25.26 -41.24 10.63
C VAL A 39 26.16 -40.16 10.01
N ASP A 40 27.26 -39.87 10.73
CA ASP A 40 28.33 -38.95 10.38
C ASP A 40 28.93 -39.13 8.98
N HIS A 41 29.22 -38.00 8.32
CA HIS A 41 30.44 -37.86 7.54
C HIS A 41 31.10 -36.53 7.88
N THR A 42 32.22 -36.66 8.56
CA THR A 42 33.19 -35.64 8.90
C THR A 42 33.73 -34.94 7.63
N SER A 43 33.68 -33.62 7.60
CA SER A 43 34.78 -32.81 7.08
C SER A 43 34.83 -31.44 7.75
N ASN A 44 35.73 -31.38 8.71
CA ASN A 44 36.36 -30.19 9.25
C ASN A 44 37.15 -29.47 8.15
N SER A 45 36.98 -28.15 8.01
CA SER A 45 38.08 -27.22 7.71
C SER A 45 37.62 -25.76 7.76
N GLN A 46 37.88 -25.13 8.90
CA GLN A 46 38.49 -23.80 9.01
C GLN A 46 38.97 -23.18 7.68
N ASP A 47 38.48 -21.99 7.31
CA ASP A 47 39.35 -21.01 6.66
C ASP A 47 38.99 -19.55 7.01
N LYS A 48 39.96 -18.89 7.65
CA LYS A 48 39.96 -17.48 8.04
C LYS A 48 40.69 -16.72 6.94
N SER A 49 40.00 -16.28 5.88
CA SER A 49 40.67 -15.63 4.75
C SER A 49 40.02 -14.35 4.20
N HIS A 50 38.84 -13.91 4.68
CA HIS A 50 38.18 -12.73 4.08
C HIS A 50 38.44 -11.37 4.74
N GLN A 51 39.19 -11.30 5.85
CA GLN A 51 39.38 -10.04 6.57
C GLN A 51 40.44 -9.11 5.93
N LYS A 52 41.43 -9.66 5.19
CA LYS A 52 42.46 -8.85 4.53
C LYS A 52 42.00 -8.29 3.17
N VAL A 53 41.07 -8.96 2.50
CA VAL A 53 40.52 -8.53 1.20
C VAL A 53 39.64 -7.29 1.34
N ILE A 54 38.90 -7.19 2.45
CA ILE A 54 38.01 -6.04 2.73
C ILE A 54 38.83 -4.76 2.99
N MET A 55 40.03 -4.88 3.58
CA MET A 55 40.88 -3.73 3.91
C MET A 55 41.53 -3.09 2.67
N ILE A 56 41.88 -3.89 1.66
CA ILE A 56 42.48 -3.40 0.41
C ILE A 56 41.42 -2.70 -0.46
N LEU A 57 40.20 -3.24 -0.51
CA LEU A 57 39.11 -2.65 -1.30
C LEU A 57 38.70 -1.26 -0.79
N SER A 58 38.70 -1.03 0.53
CA SER A 58 38.39 0.28 1.10
C SER A 58 39.44 1.34 0.78
N ALA A 59 40.73 0.97 0.77
CA ALA A 59 41.81 1.91 0.46
C ALA A 59 41.75 2.39 -1.00
N VAL A 60 41.45 1.48 -1.93
CA VAL A 60 41.31 1.81 -3.37
C VAL A 60 40.15 2.78 -3.60
N ILE A 61 39.01 2.59 -2.92
CA ILE A 61 37.84 3.46 -3.03
C ILE A 61 38.15 4.87 -2.52
N VAL A 62 38.84 5.00 -1.39
CA VAL A 62 39.22 6.31 -0.83
C VAL A 62 40.18 7.06 -1.76
N ILE A 63 41.15 6.37 -2.35
CA ILE A 63 42.09 6.96 -3.32
C ILE A 63 41.35 7.42 -4.58
N LEU A 64 40.40 6.62 -5.09
CA LEU A 64 39.57 7.01 -6.25
C LEU A 64 38.72 8.26 -5.95
N VAL A 65 38.09 8.33 -4.79
CA VAL A 65 37.29 9.50 -4.39
C VAL A 65 38.16 10.75 -4.25
N ALA A 66 39.36 10.63 -3.67
CA ALA A 66 40.31 11.74 -3.55
C ALA A 66 40.77 12.25 -4.93
N LEU A 67 41.04 11.35 -5.88
CA LEU A 67 41.38 11.72 -7.27
C LEU A 67 40.20 12.42 -7.95
N ILE A 68 38.98 11.92 -7.81
CA ILE A 68 37.77 12.55 -8.38
C ILE A 68 37.60 13.98 -7.84
N LEU A 69 37.75 14.18 -6.52
CA LEU A 69 37.67 15.50 -5.90
C LEU A 69 38.81 16.43 -6.35
N PHE A 70 40.01 15.89 -6.54
CA PHE A 70 41.16 16.64 -7.07
C PHE A 70 40.93 17.12 -8.51
N PHE A 71 40.39 16.26 -9.38
CA PHE A 71 40.05 16.62 -10.77
C PHE A 71 38.84 17.56 -10.86
N LEU A 72 37.87 17.45 -9.95
CA LEU A 72 36.74 18.39 -9.86
C LEU A 72 37.16 19.76 -9.30
N GLY A 73 38.14 19.79 -8.39
CA GLY A 73 38.68 21.03 -7.80
C GLY A 73 39.64 21.80 -8.72
N ALA A 74 40.16 21.18 -9.78
CA ALA A 74 41.13 21.79 -10.70
C ALA A 74 40.53 22.72 -11.77
N ARG A 75 39.26 23.15 -11.65
CA ARG A 75 38.72 24.25 -12.48
C ARG A 75 38.37 25.45 -11.61
N SER A 76 39.38 26.24 -11.28
CA SER A 76 39.23 27.64 -10.87
C SER A 76 40.20 28.51 -11.67
N GLY A 77 39.65 29.19 -12.67
CA GLY A 77 40.29 30.14 -13.58
C GLY A 77 39.41 30.21 -14.84
N HIS A 78 39.05 31.36 -15.41
CA HIS A 78 39.39 32.76 -15.18
C HIS A 78 38.41 33.56 -16.08
N SER A 79 37.86 34.64 -15.55
CA SER A 79 37.50 35.90 -16.25
C SER A 79 36.32 36.06 -17.23
N THR A 80 35.69 37.22 -16.98
CA THR A 80 35.20 38.27 -17.90
C THR A 80 33.76 38.27 -18.41
N THR A 81 33.05 39.31 -17.95
CA THR A 81 32.22 40.25 -18.71
C THR A 81 31.07 39.67 -19.54
N SER A 82 29.86 39.71 -18.97
CA SER A 82 28.62 39.60 -19.73
C SER A 82 28.08 40.99 -20.02
N SER A 83 28.23 41.44 -21.26
CA SER A 83 27.43 42.50 -21.86
C SER A 83 25.96 42.09 -21.88
N ASN A 84 25.09 43.09 -21.69
CA ASN A 84 23.64 42.96 -21.83
C ASN A 84 23.30 42.55 -23.27
N HIS A 85 22.99 41.27 -23.48
CA HIS A 85 22.18 40.86 -24.61
C HIS A 85 20.95 40.14 -24.08
N ARG A 86 19.80 40.78 -24.28
CA ARG A 86 18.46 40.25 -24.02
C ARG A 86 18.28 38.97 -24.84
N GLN A 87 18.60 37.82 -24.24
CA GLN A 87 18.23 36.52 -24.78
C GLN A 87 16.89 36.12 -24.16
N VAL A 88 15.87 36.02 -25.00
CA VAL A 88 14.62 35.34 -24.67
C VAL A 88 14.99 33.90 -24.37
N ARG A 89 15.12 33.58 -23.08
CA ARG A 89 15.34 32.23 -22.59
C ARG A 89 14.03 31.48 -22.80
N LEU A 90 13.90 30.81 -23.95
CA LEU A 90 13.03 29.65 -24.06
C LEU A 90 13.58 28.62 -23.07
N THR A 91 13.09 28.68 -21.83
CA THR A 91 13.28 27.61 -20.88
C THR A 91 12.50 26.41 -21.40
N ALA A 92 13.14 25.61 -22.25
CA ALA A 92 12.81 24.20 -22.34
C ALA A 92 13.08 23.63 -20.95
N LYS A 93 12.06 23.68 -20.08
CA LYS A 93 11.99 22.78 -18.93
C LYS A 93 12.31 21.41 -19.51
N LYS A 94 13.39 20.80 -19.06
CA LYS A 94 13.64 19.37 -19.24
C LYS A 94 12.45 18.69 -18.57
N GLN A 95 11.36 18.48 -19.33
CA GLN A 95 10.21 17.72 -18.89
C GLN A 95 10.77 16.34 -18.66
N LYS A 96 11.00 16.01 -17.39
CA LYS A 96 11.23 14.65 -16.95
C LYS A 96 10.04 13.88 -17.51
N HIS A 97 10.28 13.02 -18.49
CA HIS A 97 9.23 12.22 -19.13
C HIS A 97 8.68 11.27 -18.06
N THR A 98 7.76 11.77 -17.25
CA THR A 98 7.08 11.03 -16.22
C THR A 98 5.99 10.24 -16.92
N ASP A 99 6.07 8.92 -16.79
CA ASP A 99 5.00 8.01 -17.23
C ASP A 99 3.66 8.57 -16.71
N PRO A 100 2.72 8.93 -17.61
CA PRO A 100 1.46 9.55 -17.23
C PRO A 100 0.59 8.62 -16.38
N ASN A 101 0.82 7.31 -16.42
CA ASN A 101 0.08 6.33 -15.62
C ASN A 101 0.77 6.00 -14.29
N LYS A 102 1.89 6.65 -13.96
CA LYS A 102 2.58 6.38 -12.70
C LYS A 102 1.90 7.09 -11.54
N MET A 103 1.37 6.32 -10.59
CA MET A 103 0.81 6.83 -9.34
C MET A 103 1.91 7.32 -8.38
N GLN A 104 1.71 8.48 -7.76
CA GLN A 104 2.51 8.93 -6.62
C GLN A 104 1.60 9.43 -5.50
N ALA A 105 1.83 8.94 -4.28
CA ALA A 105 0.99 9.19 -3.11
C ALA A 105 0.67 10.67 -2.85
N ASN A 106 1.67 11.53 -3.05
CA ASN A 106 1.59 12.97 -2.80
C ASN A 106 1.08 13.79 -4.00
N SER A 107 0.96 13.20 -5.19
CA SER A 107 0.49 13.89 -6.40
C SER A 107 -0.93 13.52 -6.80
N MET A 108 -1.49 12.42 -6.28
CA MET A 108 -2.86 12.01 -6.59
C MET A 108 -3.87 13.05 -6.10
N ASN A 109 -4.74 13.49 -7.00
CA ASN A 109 -5.90 14.29 -6.64
C ASN A 109 -6.94 13.46 -5.89
N GLN A 110 -8.02 14.10 -5.41
CA GLN A 110 -9.03 13.42 -4.60
C GLN A 110 -9.70 12.24 -5.34
N LYS A 111 -10.05 12.41 -6.62
CA LYS A 111 -10.71 11.36 -7.40
C LYS A 111 -9.76 10.18 -7.67
N GLU A 112 -8.50 10.48 -7.98
CA GLU A 112 -7.45 9.46 -8.15
C GLU A 112 -7.21 8.67 -6.86
N LYS A 113 -7.20 9.34 -5.71
CA LYS A 113 -7.10 8.69 -4.40
C LYS A 113 -8.25 7.70 -4.18
N ILE A 114 -9.49 8.12 -4.42
CA ILE A 114 -10.66 7.25 -4.25
C ILE A 114 -10.62 6.07 -5.23
N ALA A 115 -10.35 6.33 -6.51
CA ALA A 115 -10.24 5.28 -7.52
C ALA A 115 -9.12 4.27 -7.20
N ALA A 116 -7.98 4.75 -6.67
CA ALA A 116 -6.88 3.90 -6.24
C ALA A 116 -7.24 3.04 -5.03
N VAL A 117 -8.04 3.55 -4.08
CA VAL A 117 -8.59 2.76 -2.96
C VAL A 117 -9.51 1.66 -3.49
N ILE A 118 -10.46 1.98 -4.39
CA ILE A 118 -11.36 0.99 -4.98
C ILE A 118 -10.57 -0.11 -5.70
N TYR A 119 -9.57 0.26 -6.50
CA TYR A 119 -8.70 -0.72 -7.17
C TYR A 119 -7.94 -1.60 -6.17
N TYR A 120 -7.26 -0.97 -5.21
CA TYR A 120 -6.49 -1.67 -4.17
C TYR A 120 -7.37 -2.66 -3.42
N ALA A 121 -8.55 -2.24 -2.99
CA ALA A 121 -9.47 -3.05 -2.21
C ALA A 121 -9.98 -4.26 -3.01
N SER A 122 -10.43 -4.02 -4.25
CA SER A 122 -10.92 -5.06 -5.13
C SER A 122 -9.84 -6.07 -5.48
N ALA A 123 -8.63 -5.62 -5.81
CA ALA A 123 -7.53 -6.49 -6.21
C ALA A 123 -6.97 -7.32 -5.03
N ASN A 124 -7.13 -6.85 -3.79
CA ASN A 124 -6.79 -7.60 -2.58
C ASN A 124 -7.94 -8.48 -2.07
N ASN A 125 -9.07 -8.56 -2.79
CA ASN A 125 -10.27 -9.31 -2.38
C ASN A 125 -10.74 -8.93 -0.96
N ILE A 126 -10.76 -7.62 -0.67
CA ILE A 126 -11.31 -7.14 0.59
C ILE A 126 -12.82 -7.32 0.53
N ARG A 127 -13.39 -8.09 1.45
CA ARG A 127 -14.82 -8.43 1.50
C ARG A 127 -15.71 -7.21 1.21
N ASN A 128 -16.57 -7.37 0.22
CA ASN A 128 -17.54 -6.43 -0.36
C ASN A 128 -16.95 -5.37 -1.32
N TRP A 129 -15.62 -5.24 -1.41
CA TRP A 129 -14.95 -4.34 -2.35
C TRP A 129 -14.61 -4.97 -3.70
N GLU A 130 -14.94 -6.25 -3.95
CA GLU A 130 -14.58 -7.02 -5.16
C GLU A 130 -15.38 -6.62 -6.41
N LYS A 131 -15.52 -5.31 -6.64
CA LYS A 131 -16.45 -4.70 -7.60
C LYS A 131 -15.77 -3.72 -8.55
N PHE A 132 -14.43 -3.71 -8.67
CA PHE A 132 -13.73 -2.71 -9.52
C PHE A 132 -14.24 -2.68 -10.96
N THR A 133 -14.52 -3.83 -11.56
CA THR A 133 -15.10 -3.91 -12.92
C THR A 133 -16.46 -3.21 -13.00
N LEU A 134 -17.32 -3.35 -11.98
CA LEU A 134 -18.62 -2.68 -11.94
C LEU A 134 -18.45 -1.17 -11.81
N TYR A 135 -17.57 -0.70 -10.92
CA TYR A 135 -17.25 0.72 -10.82
C TYR A 135 -16.67 1.28 -12.12
N SER A 136 -15.83 0.52 -12.82
CA SER A 136 -15.24 0.96 -14.09
C SER A 136 -16.28 1.09 -15.20
N GLN A 137 -17.26 0.18 -15.24
CA GLN A 137 -18.33 0.17 -16.25
C GLN A 137 -19.38 1.24 -16.01
N HIS A 138 -19.79 1.46 -14.76
CA HIS A 138 -20.90 2.35 -14.42
C HIS A 138 -20.45 3.71 -13.89
N GLY A 139 -19.19 3.84 -13.48
CA GLY A 139 -18.71 4.96 -12.68
C GLY A 139 -18.96 4.75 -11.18
N ALA A 140 -18.35 5.62 -10.38
CA ALA A 140 -18.52 5.63 -8.93
C ALA A 140 -19.10 6.97 -8.47
N ILE A 141 -19.94 6.92 -7.43
CA ILE A 141 -20.37 8.08 -6.66
C ILE A 141 -19.65 7.99 -5.32
N ALA A 142 -18.78 8.96 -5.06
CA ALA A 142 -18.07 9.09 -3.79
C ALA A 142 -18.69 10.20 -2.96
N GLN A 143 -19.35 9.87 -1.86
CA GLN A 143 -19.98 10.83 -0.97
C GLN A 143 -19.11 11.06 0.26
N GLN A 144 -18.80 12.32 0.56
CA GLN A 144 -18.20 12.71 1.84
C GLN A 144 -19.29 12.72 2.91
N GLY A 145 -19.07 11.98 3.99
CA GLY A 145 -20.10 11.68 4.98
C GLY A 145 -20.97 10.50 4.55
N LEU A 146 -21.59 9.86 5.55
CA LEU A 146 -22.52 8.75 5.38
C LEU A 146 -23.90 9.34 5.66
N GLY A 147 -24.71 9.56 4.63
CA GLY A 147 -25.98 10.26 4.78
C GLY A 147 -26.99 9.50 5.65
N GLY A 148 -27.94 10.23 6.27
CA GLY A 148 -29.00 9.67 7.13
C GLY A 148 -29.10 10.36 8.49
N ASN A 149 -30.18 10.08 9.23
CA ASN A 149 -30.46 10.65 10.56
C ASN A 149 -29.63 10.00 11.68
N ASP A 150 -28.81 9.01 11.33
CA ASP A 150 -28.06 8.17 12.26
C ASP A 150 -26.66 8.75 12.53
N GLU A 151 -26.61 10.01 12.96
CA GLU A 151 -25.42 10.68 13.51
C GLU A 151 -24.86 10.01 14.79
N HIS A 152 -25.48 8.91 15.23
CA HIS A 152 -25.06 8.11 16.37
C HIS A 152 -24.99 6.65 15.90
N ARG A 153 -23.86 6.13 15.42
CA ARG A 153 -22.70 5.75 16.26
C ARG A 153 -21.67 5.01 15.37
N TYR A 154 -20.40 5.03 15.80
CA TYR A 154 -19.32 4.12 15.36
C TYR A 154 -18.54 4.45 14.06
N TYR A 155 -17.59 5.40 14.13
CA TYR A 155 -16.42 5.44 13.23
C TYR A 155 -15.19 5.90 14.00
N LYS A 156 -14.07 5.16 13.96
CA LYS A 156 -12.66 5.64 13.97
C LYS A 156 -11.78 4.50 13.40
N GLN A 157 -10.67 4.71 12.70
CA GLN A 157 -9.76 5.85 12.59
C GLN A 157 -9.53 6.15 11.11
N GLY A 158 -9.34 7.38 10.60
CA GLY A 158 -9.46 8.73 11.16
C GLY A 158 -10.40 9.56 10.27
N SER A 159 -11.51 9.98 10.87
CA SER A 159 -12.85 10.20 10.30
C SER A 159 -13.01 11.41 9.36
N ASN A 160 -14.24 11.62 8.87
CA ASN A 160 -14.64 12.12 7.54
C ASN A 160 -14.67 10.98 6.52
N PRO A 161 -15.65 10.06 6.66
CA PRO A 161 -15.75 8.89 5.80
C PRO A 161 -16.06 9.30 4.37
N ILE A 162 -15.53 8.53 3.44
CA ILE A 162 -15.90 8.59 2.03
C ILE A 162 -16.61 7.29 1.70
N GLU A 163 -17.92 7.40 1.50
CA GLU A 163 -18.79 6.34 1.02
C GLU A 163 -18.62 6.20 -0.50
N VAL A 164 -18.47 4.98 -1.01
CA VAL A 164 -18.40 4.73 -2.45
C VAL A 164 -19.53 3.82 -2.89
N THR A 165 -20.34 4.29 -3.82
CA THR A 165 -21.45 3.53 -4.42
C THR A 165 -21.30 3.48 -5.93
N ILE A 166 -21.87 2.46 -6.55
CA ILE A 166 -21.82 2.31 -8.00
C ILE A 166 -22.92 3.16 -8.61
N SER A 167 -22.58 4.02 -9.58
CA SER A 167 -23.57 4.91 -10.21
C SER A 167 -24.71 4.11 -10.86
N GLY A 168 -25.96 4.49 -10.58
CA GLY A 168 -27.14 3.89 -11.23
C GLY A 168 -27.56 2.51 -10.73
N LEU A 169 -26.81 1.92 -9.80
CA LEU A 169 -27.20 0.73 -9.04
C LEU A 169 -27.65 1.23 -7.66
N GLY A 170 -28.84 0.82 -7.19
CA GLY A 170 -29.45 1.34 -5.96
C GLY A 170 -28.57 1.21 -4.71
N LYS A 171 -29.04 1.71 -3.55
CA LYS A 171 -28.32 1.67 -2.26
C LYS A 171 -28.14 0.24 -1.71
N GLY A 172 -27.35 -0.59 -2.39
CA GLY A 172 -26.79 -1.82 -1.85
C GLY A 172 -25.57 -1.47 -0.99
N GLY A 173 -25.35 -2.24 0.09
CA GLY A 173 -24.45 -1.94 1.20
C GLY A 173 -23.20 -1.14 0.81
N ALA A 174 -23.05 0.02 1.44
CA ALA A 174 -22.01 0.96 1.06
C ALA A 174 -20.66 0.60 1.67
N GLU A 175 -19.66 0.48 0.81
CA GLU A 175 -18.27 0.46 1.23
C GLU A 175 -17.84 1.89 1.57
N PHE A 176 -17.07 2.04 2.65
CA PHE A 176 -16.50 3.35 2.98
C PHE A 176 -15.09 3.20 3.50
N PHE A 177 -14.33 4.29 3.40
CA PHE A 177 -13.01 4.38 3.98
C PHE A 177 -12.83 5.72 4.69
N THR A 178 -11.86 5.76 5.60
CA THR A 178 -11.46 7.00 6.28
C THR A 178 -9.94 7.16 6.20
N THR A 179 -9.42 8.35 6.53
CA THR A 179 -8.01 8.69 6.30
C THR A 179 -7.48 9.70 7.31
N ASP A 180 -6.30 9.48 7.89
CA ASP A 180 -5.61 10.45 8.76
C ASP A 180 -4.22 10.85 8.21
N GLY A 181 -4.23 11.79 7.27
CA GLY A 181 -3.00 12.20 6.59
C GLY A 181 -2.52 11.11 5.64
N ASN A 182 -1.59 10.26 6.09
CA ASN A 182 -0.99 9.22 5.23
C ASN A 182 -1.70 7.86 5.28
N ASN A 183 -2.41 7.55 6.37
CA ASN A 183 -3.04 6.23 6.50
C ASN A 183 -4.44 6.23 5.89
N VAL A 184 -4.84 5.04 5.45
CA VAL A 184 -6.11 4.76 4.79
C VAL A 184 -6.70 3.51 5.42
N TYR A 185 -7.96 3.59 5.82
CA TYR A 185 -8.63 2.57 6.62
C TYR A 185 -9.93 2.17 5.93
N LEU A 186 -10.04 0.90 5.53
CA LEU A 186 -11.13 0.40 4.71
C LEU A 186 -12.13 -0.36 5.58
N TYR A 187 -13.41 -0.09 5.35
CA TYR A 187 -14.53 -0.64 6.09
C TYR A 187 -15.57 -1.24 5.15
N CYS A 188 -16.45 -2.01 5.74
CA CYS A 188 -17.65 -2.54 5.09
C CYS A 188 -18.82 -2.33 6.05
N MET A 189 -19.91 -1.75 5.55
CA MET A 189 -21.20 -1.83 6.24
C MET A 189 -21.76 -3.23 5.99
N ALA A 190 -21.93 -4.04 7.05
CA ALA A 190 -22.71 -5.26 6.89
C ALA A 190 -24.19 -4.87 6.87
N GLY A 191 -24.98 -5.60 6.08
CA GLY A 191 -26.44 -5.49 6.19
C GLY A 191 -26.85 -5.72 7.64
N VAL A 192 -27.84 -4.96 8.10
CA VAL A 192 -28.49 -5.17 9.40
C VAL A 192 -28.82 -6.67 9.50
N PRO A 193 -28.46 -7.37 10.60
CA PRO A 193 -28.93 -8.74 10.79
C PRO A 193 -30.44 -8.74 10.62
N MET A 194 -30.94 -9.64 9.76
CA MET A 194 -32.37 -9.88 9.63
C MET A 194 -32.90 -10.17 11.03
N GLU A 195 -33.95 -9.45 11.47
CA GLU A 195 -34.52 -9.55 12.82
C GLU A 195 -34.62 -11.01 13.28
N GLY A 196 -33.93 -11.36 14.38
CA GLY A 196 -33.98 -12.70 14.97
C GLY A 196 -32.69 -13.26 15.56
N ASP A 197 -31.55 -12.56 15.46
CA ASP A 197 -30.30 -12.94 16.13
C ASP A 197 -30.02 -11.97 17.30
N ASP A 198 -30.30 -12.42 18.52
CA ASP A 198 -30.14 -11.67 19.79
C ASP A 198 -28.66 -11.42 20.18
N THR A 199 -27.76 -11.30 19.21
CA THR A 199 -26.36 -10.90 19.42
C THR A 199 -26.16 -9.40 19.14
N GLY A 200 -27.02 -8.58 19.76
CA GLY A 200 -26.99 -7.11 19.65
C GLY A 200 -25.67 -6.43 20.08
N ASP A 201 -24.74 -7.18 20.69
CA ASP A 201 -23.46 -6.66 21.18
C ASP A 201 -22.27 -6.97 20.23
N ALA A 202 -22.34 -8.08 19.48
CA ALA A 202 -21.25 -8.52 18.59
C ALA A 202 -21.18 -7.74 17.26
N THR A 203 -22.28 -7.10 16.86
CA THR A 203 -22.35 -6.32 15.62
C THR A 203 -21.62 -4.98 15.76
N ILE A 204 -21.64 -4.38 16.96
CA ILE A 204 -21.16 -3.01 17.20
C ILE A 204 -19.62 -2.91 17.20
N GLU A 205 -18.92 -3.88 17.79
CA GLU A 205 -17.44 -3.88 17.84
C GLU A 205 -16.79 -4.21 16.48
N HIS A 206 -17.51 -4.93 15.62
CA HIS A 206 -17.01 -5.32 14.29
C HIS A 206 -16.94 -4.13 13.31
N PHE A 207 -17.80 -3.12 13.47
CA PHE A 207 -17.81 -1.93 12.59
C PHE A 207 -16.88 -0.81 13.05
N SER A 208 -16.42 -0.84 14.30
CA SER A 208 -15.49 0.15 14.82
C SER A 208 -14.03 -0.12 14.42
N HIS A 209 -13.74 -1.24 13.76
CA HIS A 209 -12.40 -1.62 13.32
C HIS A 209 -12.31 -1.74 11.80
N PRO A 210 -11.26 -1.20 11.17
CA PRO A 210 -11.07 -1.34 9.72
C PRO A 210 -10.75 -2.79 9.36
N GLN A 211 -11.28 -3.27 8.23
CA GLN A 211 -10.90 -4.56 7.63
C GLN A 211 -9.42 -4.56 7.22
N VAL A 212 -8.94 -3.41 6.73
CA VAL A 212 -7.56 -3.20 6.30
C VAL A 212 -7.12 -1.79 6.68
N SER A 213 -5.90 -1.69 7.20
CA SER A 213 -5.18 -0.42 7.40
C SER A 213 -3.96 -0.40 6.50
N THR A 214 -3.79 0.67 5.72
CA THR A 214 -2.69 0.83 4.75
C THR A 214 -2.29 2.30 4.61
N THR A 215 -1.42 2.63 3.66
CA THR A 215 -1.00 4.02 3.39
C THR A 215 -1.20 4.42 1.94
N TRP A 216 -1.26 5.73 1.67
CA TRP A 216 -1.25 6.24 0.29
C TRP A 216 0.00 5.79 -0.50
N SER A 217 1.14 5.66 0.18
CA SER A 217 2.38 5.17 -0.45
C SER A 217 2.23 3.73 -0.91
N ASP A 218 1.65 2.88 -0.07
CA ASP A 218 1.51 1.46 -0.39
C ASP A 218 0.43 1.21 -1.42
N ILE A 219 -0.68 1.97 -1.38
CA ILE A 219 -1.68 1.96 -2.45
C ILE A 219 -1.05 2.38 -3.79
N ALA A 220 -0.32 3.50 -3.83
CA ALA A 220 0.30 3.96 -5.07
C ALA A 220 1.33 2.96 -5.61
N LYS A 221 2.17 2.37 -4.75
CA LYS A 221 3.09 1.30 -5.14
C LYS A 221 2.34 0.08 -5.66
N PHE A 222 1.26 -0.33 -4.98
CA PHE A 222 0.45 -1.46 -5.39
C PHE A 222 -0.12 -1.24 -6.80
N VAL A 223 -0.76 -0.10 -7.06
CA VAL A 223 -1.31 0.24 -8.39
C VAL A 223 -0.20 0.21 -9.45
N ASN A 224 0.96 0.79 -9.17
CA ASN A 224 2.09 0.80 -10.11
C ASN A 224 2.62 -0.60 -10.40
N ASN A 225 2.76 -1.45 -9.38
CA ASN A 225 3.23 -2.83 -9.52
C ASN A 225 2.24 -3.70 -10.30
N HIS A 226 0.96 -3.36 -10.29
CA HIS A 226 -0.07 -4.02 -11.10
C HIS A 226 -0.27 -3.38 -12.47
N HIS A 227 0.55 -2.38 -12.84
CA HIS A 227 0.40 -1.60 -14.07
C HIS A 227 -1.00 -1.00 -14.27
N ALA A 228 -1.70 -0.72 -13.17
CA ALA A 228 -3.12 -0.37 -13.16
C ALA A 228 -3.41 1.14 -13.16
N GLY A 229 -2.37 1.98 -13.31
CA GLY A 229 -2.51 3.43 -13.25
C GLY A 229 -3.51 4.00 -14.26
N LYS A 230 -3.54 3.45 -15.49
CA LYS A 230 -4.53 3.84 -16.50
C LYS A 230 -5.95 3.55 -16.03
N GLN A 231 -6.20 2.36 -15.47
CA GLN A 231 -7.53 1.97 -14.98
C GLN A 231 -7.99 2.88 -13.83
N VAL A 232 -7.07 3.25 -12.94
CA VAL A 232 -7.32 4.19 -11.86
C VAL A 232 -7.67 5.59 -12.40
N HIS A 233 -6.92 6.10 -13.38
CA HIS A 233 -7.23 7.38 -14.03
C HIS A 233 -8.58 7.36 -14.75
N ASP A 234 -8.88 6.29 -15.48
CA ASP A 234 -10.13 6.13 -16.21
C ASP A 234 -11.32 6.15 -15.25
N LEU A 235 -11.25 5.40 -14.14
CA LEU A 235 -12.29 5.41 -13.11
C LEU A 235 -12.41 6.78 -12.43
N ALA A 236 -11.30 7.42 -12.09
CA ALA A 236 -11.29 8.76 -11.50
C ALA A 236 -11.99 9.78 -12.40
N ASN A 237 -11.77 9.71 -13.71
CA ASN A 237 -12.43 10.60 -14.69
C ASN A 237 -13.94 10.35 -14.79
N ASN A 238 -14.39 9.12 -14.58
CA ASN A 238 -15.80 8.72 -14.64
C ASN A 238 -16.53 8.82 -13.28
N MET A 239 -15.90 9.39 -12.25
CA MET A 239 -16.49 9.44 -10.91
C MET A 239 -17.11 10.80 -10.58
N GLN A 240 -18.16 10.76 -9.77
CA GLN A 240 -18.77 11.93 -9.13
C GLN A 240 -18.37 11.99 -7.66
N VAL A 241 -18.10 13.19 -7.15
CA VAL A 241 -17.80 13.42 -5.73
C VAL A 241 -18.86 14.36 -5.17
N THR A 242 -19.54 13.95 -4.12
CA THR A 242 -20.64 14.68 -3.49
C THR A 242 -20.41 14.84 -2.00
N GLN A 243 -21.20 15.72 -1.37
CA GLN A 243 -21.33 15.82 0.08
C GLN A 243 -22.65 15.16 0.48
N ALA A 244 -22.68 14.50 1.64
CA ALA A 244 -23.94 14.10 2.26
C ALA A 244 -24.82 15.33 2.53
N LYS A 245 -26.14 15.17 2.37
CA LYS A 245 -27.14 16.18 2.70
C LYS A 245 -27.68 15.96 4.10
#